data_AF-A0A2E5XDM5-F1
#
_entry.id   AF-A0A2E5XDM5-F1
#
_cell.length_a   1.000
_cell.length_b   1.000
_cell.length_c   1.000
_cell.angle_alpha   90.00
_cell.angle_beta   90.00
_cell.angle_gamma   90.00
#
_symmetry.space_group_name_H-M   'P 1'
#
loop_
_entity.id
_entity.type
_entity.pdbx_description
1 polymer ?
#
loop_
_entity_poly.entity_id
_entity_poly.type
_entity_poly.pdbx_seq_one_letter_code
_entity_poly.pdbx_strand_id
1 'polypeptide(L)'
;MKYVFMYLFEKKIFYILYLLIIFFTPLILIYLPVDYFDYGESLCVSKRLFNVSCYACGLTRSIQHFIHLDFKVAYELNNLIVIVFPILVFIYFREFSRLLKILK
;
A
#
# COMPACT_ATOMS: atom_id res chain seq x y z
N MET A 1 -11.49 33.59 -16.80
CA MET A 1 -12.21 32.94 -15.68
C MET A 1 -12.62 31.49 -15.96
N LYS A 2 -13.22 31.13 -17.11
CA LYS A 2 -13.59 29.73 -17.44
C LYS A 2 -12.43 28.71 -17.30
N TYR A 3 -11.24 29.04 -17.81
CA TYR A 3 -10.07 28.13 -17.76
C TYR A 3 -9.55 27.87 -16.35
N VAL A 4 -9.61 28.86 -15.46
CA VAL A 4 -9.20 28.72 -14.06
C VAL A 4 -10.19 27.85 -13.29
N PHE A 5 -11.49 28.04 -13.54
CA PHE A 5 -12.54 27.21 -12.95
C PHE A 5 -12.43 25.75 -13.39
N MET A 6 -12.17 25.50 -14.68
CA MET A 6 -12.00 24.16 -15.23
C MET A 6 -10.76 23.46 -14.64
N TYR A 7 -9.63 24.17 -14.52
CA TYR A 7 -8.42 23.65 -13.87
C TYR A 7 -8.62 23.30 -12.39
N LEU A 8 -9.34 24.14 -11.64
CA LEU A 8 -9.67 23.87 -10.24
C LEU A 8 -10.62 22.67 -10.11
N PHE A 9 -11.56 22.52 -11.04
CA PHE A 9 -12.49 21.39 -11.10
C PHE A 9 -11.77 20.07 -11.39
N GLU A 10 -10.87 20.03 -12.36
CA GLU A 10 -10.04 18.85 -12.68
C GLU A 10 -9.16 18.43 -11.50
N LYS A 11 -8.55 19.40 -10.79
CA LYS A 11 -7.79 19.10 -9.57
C LYS A 11 -8.65 18.52 -8.46
N LYS A 12 -9.87 19.03 -8.25
CA LYS A 12 -10.76 18.51 -7.21
C LYS A 12 -11.17 17.06 -7.49
N ILE A 13 -11.51 16.73 -8.74
CA ILE A 13 -11.81 15.35 -9.16
C ILE A 13 -10.61 14.44 -8.89
N PHE A 14 -9.41 14.88 -9.25
CA PHE A 14 -8.18 14.10 -9.00
C PHE A 14 -8.00 13.77 -7.51
N TYR A 15 -8.16 14.74 -6.61
CA TYR A 15 -8.02 14.49 -5.18
C TYR A 15 -9.14 13.60 -4.61
N ILE A 16 -10.37 13.69 -5.14
CA ILE A 16 -11.46 12.78 -4.76
C ILE A 16 -11.12 11.35 -5.18
N LEU A 17 -10.71 11.13 -6.43
CA LEU A 17 -10.30 9.80 -6.91
C LEU A 17 -9.14 9.24 -6.08
N TYR A 18 -8.15 10.07 -5.76
CA TYR A 18 -7.02 9.64 -4.94
C TYR A 18 -7.45 9.28 -3.51
N LEU A 19 -8.36 10.04 -2.90
CA LEU A 19 -8.92 9.72 -1.60
C LEU A 19 -9.68 8.38 -1.63
N LEU A 20 -10.48 8.13 -2.68
CA LEU A 20 -11.19 6.86 -2.85
C LEU A 20 -10.20 5.68 -2.96
N ILE A 21 -9.14 5.82 -3.76
CA ILE A 21 -8.10 4.79 -3.87
C ILE A 21 -7.47 4.50 -2.50
N ILE A 22 -7.02 5.53 -1.78
CA ILE A 22 -6.41 5.35 -0.46
C ILE A 22 -7.40 4.68 0.50
N PHE A 23 -8.65 5.12 0.53
CA PHE A 23 -9.68 4.59 1.42
C PHE A 23 -10.03 3.11 1.13
N PHE A 24 -10.21 2.74 -0.14
CA PHE A 24 -10.59 1.38 -0.51
C PHE A 24 -9.44 0.38 -0.46
N THR A 25 -8.20 0.83 -0.66
CA THR A 25 -7.02 -0.07 -0.65
C THR A 25 -6.94 -0.96 0.60
N PRO A 26 -6.96 -0.46 1.85
CA PRO A 26 -6.90 -1.32 3.02
C PRO A 26 -8.14 -2.19 3.19
N LEU A 27 -9.34 -1.72 2.79
CA LEU A 27 -10.56 -2.51 2.85
C LEU A 27 -10.47 -3.74 1.95
N ILE A 28 -9.95 -3.55 0.74
CA ILE A 28 -9.70 -4.65 -0.20
C ILE A 28 -8.66 -5.62 0.36
N LEU A 29 -7.54 -5.11 0.89
CA LEU A 29 -6.49 -5.97 1.45
C LEU A 29 -6.95 -6.80 2.65
N ILE A 30 -7.78 -6.24 3.54
CA ILE A 30 -8.40 -6.96 4.67
C ILE A 30 -9.43 -7.98 4.19
N TYR A 31 -10.12 -7.71 3.08
CA TYR A 31 -11.09 -8.66 2.51
C TYR A 31 -10.43 -9.85 1.83
N LEU A 32 -9.26 -9.64 1.21
CA LEU A 32 -8.51 -10.72 0.56
C LEU A 32 -8.01 -11.73 1.61
N PRO A 33 -8.01 -13.04 1.30
CA PRO A 33 -7.44 -14.07 2.17
C PRO A 33 -5.99 -13.77 2.56
N VAL A 34 -5.59 -14.28 3.73
CA VAL A 34 -4.23 -14.10 4.27
C VAL A 34 -3.14 -14.62 3.31
N ASP A 35 -3.42 -15.73 2.63
CA ASP A 35 -2.56 -16.48 1.71
C ASP A 35 -2.73 -16.04 0.24
N TYR A 36 -3.55 -15.02 -0.04
CA TYR A 36 -3.87 -14.60 -1.41
C TYR A 36 -2.64 -14.32 -2.28
N PHE A 37 -1.59 -13.75 -1.69
CA PHE A 37 -0.35 -13.41 -2.39
C PHE A 37 0.74 -14.48 -2.30
N ASP A 38 0.50 -15.62 -1.65
CA ASP A 38 1.52 -16.66 -1.46
C ASP A 38 1.74 -17.50 -2.71
N TYR A 39 0.72 -17.59 -3.54
CA TYR A 39 0.75 -18.35 -4.79
C TYR A 39 1.32 -17.51 -5.94
N GLY A 40 2.07 -18.18 -6.81
CA GLY A 40 2.67 -17.59 -7.99
C GLY A 40 4.13 -17.20 -7.83
N GLU A 41 4.72 -16.71 -8.91
CA GLU A 41 6.13 -16.33 -8.92
C GLU A 41 6.37 -14.97 -8.25
N SER A 42 7.52 -14.82 -7.60
CA SER A 42 7.89 -13.54 -7.02
C SER A 42 8.03 -12.48 -8.11
N LEU A 43 7.29 -11.37 -7.99
CA LEU A 43 7.42 -10.19 -8.86
C LEU A 43 8.72 -9.40 -8.62
N CYS A 44 9.57 -9.84 -7.69
CA CYS A 44 10.84 -9.20 -7.38
C CYS A 44 11.83 -9.39 -8.54
N VAL A 45 12.24 -8.28 -9.17
CA VAL A 45 13.21 -8.26 -10.27
C VAL A 45 14.55 -8.86 -9.83
N SER A 46 15.02 -8.56 -8.62
CA SER A 46 16.27 -9.11 -8.08
C SER A 46 16.25 -10.63 -7.99
N LYS A 47 15.13 -11.20 -7.54
CA LYS A 47 14.97 -12.64 -7.43
C LYS A 47 14.81 -13.31 -8.80
N ARG A 48 14.12 -12.66 -9.74
CA ARG A 48 13.92 -13.20 -11.09
C ARG A 48 15.19 -13.17 -11.95
N LEU A 49 15.96 -12.09 -11.92
CA LEU A 49 17.12 -11.93 -12.80
C LEU A 49 18.41 -12.48 -12.19
N PHE A 50 18.58 -12.32 -10.87
CA PHE A 50 19.85 -12.61 -10.21
C PHE A 50 19.74 -13.73 -9.17
N ASN A 51 18.53 -14.27 -8.93
CA ASN A 51 18.26 -15.25 -7.88
C ASN A 51 18.71 -14.81 -6.47
N VAL A 52 18.78 -13.49 -6.24
CA VAL A 52 19.18 -12.88 -4.97
C VAL A 52 17.96 -12.27 -4.29
N SER A 53 17.79 -12.57 -3.00
CA SER A 53 16.81 -11.89 -2.15
C SER A 53 17.28 -10.48 -1.80
N CYS A 54 16.56 -9.46 -2.27
CA CYS A 54 16.75 -8.08 -1.81
C CYS A 54 15.93 -7.79 -0.54
N TYR A 55 16.19 -6.66 0.10
CA TYR A 55 15.50 -6.23 1.34
C TYR A 55 13.97 -6.10 1.20
N ALA A 56 13.47 -5.82 0.00
CA ALA A 56 12.04 -5.70 -0.27
C ALA A 56 11.38 -7.02 -0.72
N CYS A 57 12.16 -8.10 -0.86
CA CYS A 57 11.62 -9.37 -1.32
C CYS A 57 10.60 -9.91 -0.31
N GLY A 58 9.43 -10.34 -0.80
CA GLY A 58 8.35 -10.84 0.06
C GLY A 58 7.56 -9.79 0.85
N LEU A 59 7.84 -8.48 0.68
CA LEU A 59 7.21 -7.43 1.48
C LEU A 59 5.68 -7.39 1.34
N THR A 60 5.12 -7.55 0.14
CA THR A 60 3.66 -7.56 -0.07
C THR A 60 2.98 -8.69 0.69
N ARG A 61 3.54 -9.91 0.60
CA ARG A 61 3.04 -11.08 1.35
C ARG A 61 3.16 -10.86 2.85
N SER A 62 4.33 -10.37 3.28
CA SER A 62 4.59 -10.04 4.67
C SER A 62 3.56 -9.04 5.22
N ILE A 63 3.24 -7.97 4.48
CA ILE A 63 2.18 -7.01 4.85
C ILE A 63 0.82 -7.71 4.93
N GLN A 64 0.46 -8.56 3.97
CA GLN A 64 -0.82 -9.28 3.95
C GLN A 64 -0.98 -10.19 5.18
N HIS A 65 0.05 -10.97 5.54
CA HIS A 65 0.05 -11.76 6.78
C HIS A 65 0.02 -10.86 8.02
N PHE A 66 0.77 -9.74 8.01
CA PHE A 66 0.84 -8.84 9.16
C PHE A 66 -0.51 -8.17 9.48
N ILE A 67 -1.25 -7.71 8.46
CA ILE A 67 -2.59 -7.13 8.68
C ILE A 67 -3.63 -8.17 9.13
N HIS A 68 -3.39 -9.46 8.84
CA HIS A 68 -4.20 -10.59 9.31
C HIS A 68 -3.72 -11.17 10.65
N LEU A 69 -2.79 -10.49 11.33
CA LEU A 69 -2.24 -10.88 12.63
C LEU A 69 -1.41 -12.19 12.60
N ASP A 70 -0.99 -12.65 11.43
CA ASP A 70 -0.07 -13.78 11.27
C ASP A 70 1.39 -13.29 11.29
N PHE A 71 1.79 -12.81 12.47
CA PHE A 71 3.08 -12.12 12.64
C PHE A 71 4.29 -13.02 12.41
N LYS A 72 4.17 -14.32 12.72
CA LYS A 72 5.28 -15.26 12.56
C LYS A 72 5.60 -15.44 11.08
N VAL A 73 4.60 -15.77 10.27
CA VAL A 73 4.79 -15.93 8.81
C VAL A 73 5.16 -14.59 8.18
N ALA A 74 4.53 -13.49 8.59
CA ALA A 74 4.91 -12.16 8.13
C ALA A 74 6.39 -11.85 8.34
N TYR A 75 6.92 -12.15 9.52
CA TYR A 75 8.34 -11.94 9.84
C TYR A 75 9.24 -12.84 8.99
N GLU A 76 8.94 -14.14 8.89
CA GLU A 76 9.71 -15.09 8.08
C GLU A 76 9.76 -14.69 6.59
N LEU A 77 8.67 -14.10 6.06
CA LEU A 77 8.61 -13.60 4.69
C LEU A 77 9.46 -12.34 4.47
N ASN A 78 9.52 -11.45 5.46
CA ASN A 78 10.37 -10.26 5.44
C ASN A 78 10.59 -9.69 6.86
N ASN A 79 11.79 -9.87 7.40
CA ASN A 79 12.13 -9.41 8.76
C ASN A 79 11.99 -7.88 8.96
N LEU A 80 12.09 -7.08 7.88
CA LEU A 80 11.95 -5.62 7.97
C LEU A 80 10.51 -5.17 8.19
N ILE A 81 9.52 -6.07 8.14
CA ILE A 81 8.11 -5.74 8.33
C ILE A 81 7.86 -5.00 9.64
N VAL A 82 8.59 -5.33 10.70
CA VAL A 82 8.47 -4.69 12.03
C VAL A 82 8.78 -3.19 11.96
N ILE A 83 9.63 -2.76 11.01
CA ILE A 83 9.98 -1.36 10.79
C ILE A 83 9.12 -0.76 9.68
N VAL A 84 8.98 -1.49 8.56
CA VAL A 84 8.29 -1.00 7.36
C VAL A 84 6.80 -0.81 7.61
N PHE A 85 6.15 -1.71 8.35
CA PHE A 85 4.71 -1.61 8.61
C PHE A 85 4.34 -0.37 9.43
N PRO A 86 4.99 -0.04 10.57
CA PRO A 86 4.72 1.22 11.27
C PRO A 86 4.95 2.47 10.42
N ILE A 87 6.01 2.49 9.61
CA ILE A 87 6.29 3.60 8.69
C ILE A 87 5.16 3.73 7.65
N LEU A 88 4.72 2.61 7.07
CA LEU A 88 3.64 2.57 6.10
C LEU A 88 2.34 3.09 6.70
N VAL A 89 1.99 2.65 7.92
CA VAL A 89 0.81 3.13 8.64
C VAL A 89 0.89 4.64 8.91
N PHE A 90 2.04 5.13 9.37
CA PHE A 90 2.25 6.56 9.60
C PHE A 90 2.08 7.39 8.32
N ILE A 91 2.71 6.97 7.21
CA ILE A 91 2.61 7.65 5.92
C ILE A 91 1.16 7.62 5.43
N TYR A 92 0.49 6.47 5.53
CA TYR A 92 -0.91 6.32 5.13
C TYR A 92 -1.83 7.31 5.86
N PHE A 93 -1.76 7.37 7.20
CA PHE A 93 -2.59 8.29 7.98
C PHE A 93 -2.26 9.76 7.71
N ARG A 94 -0.97 10.08 7.52
CA ARG A 94 -0.54 11.44 7.16
C ARG A 94 -1.13 11.85 5.82
N GLU A 95 -1.04 11.00 4.80
CA GLU A 95 -1.55 11.29 3.45
C GLU A 95 -3.08 11.34 3.43
N PHE A 96 -3.76 10.42 4.10
CA PHE A 96 -5.22 10.45 4.24
C PHE A 96 -5.69 11.76 4.89
N SER A 97 -5.05 12.16 5.99
CA SER A 97 -5.36 13.43 6.68
C SER A 97 -5.07 14.65 5.80
N ARG A 98 -4.02 14.61 4.98
CA ARG A 98 -3.67 15.68 4.04
C ARG A 98 -4.75 15.83 2.95
N LEU A 99 -5.26 14.73 2.41
CA LEU A 99 -6.31 14.76 1.38
C LEU A 99 -7.63 15.29 1.92
N LEU A 100 -8.02 14.90 3.12
CA LEU A 100 -9.21 15.46 3.78
C LEU A 100 -9.10 16.98 3.97
N LYS A 101 -7.91 17.49 4.32
CA LYS A 101 -7.67 18.95 4.45
C LYS A 101 -7.73 19.71 3.13
N ILE A 102 -7.39 19.06 2.00
CA ILE A 102 -7.45 19.67 0.66
C ILE A 102 -8.90 19.71 0.13
N LEU A 103 -9.71 18.72 0.49
CA LEU A 103 -11.09 18.58 0.01
C LEU A 103 -12.13 19.28 0.87
N LYS A 104 -11.80 19.59 2.14
CA LYS A 104 -12.60 20.41 3.04
C LYS A 104 -12.51 21.89 2.66
#